data_AF-A0AAV0KIG0-F1
#
_entry.id   AF-A0AAV0KIG0-F1
#
_cell.length_a   1.000
_cell.length_b   1.000
_cell.length_c   1.000
_cell.angle_alpha   90.00
_cell.angle_beta   90.00
_cell.angle_gamma   90.00
#
_symmetry.space_group_name_H-M   'P 1'
#
loop_
_entity.id
_entity.type
_entity.pdbx_description
1 polymer ?
#
loop_
_entity_poly.entity_id
_entity_poly.type
_entity_poly.pdbx_seq_one_letter_code
_entity_poly.pdbx_strand_id
1 'polypeptide(L)'
;MGRRLTEFLTPSSSGKFRLILVAALAAVSLLLAAALLHPESPFFSLPLRLALSSRRPRIYDPTCDSRAVHRRTPSPQPSPYLLAKLRDYESLHRRCGPLSESIDPTDCKFVVYSPSQGLGNRILGLSSTFLYALLTNRVLLVDFGPDMEDLFCEPFPNSTWYLPETFPFLFQLQTHRFRASYSYGNLLKRKEEEQNKGGKIDQDGDSSSSPALLQIFLQDKYNEYDKLFFKDENQGFVERVPWLVLIHDGYFIPCLFQMQSFRSELEKLFPDQETVFHHLVKYLFSPSNQAWGQITGFYEAYLAKAEERIGFQIRVFEPKQTPFTAVMKQITSCTQKHRLILPQSDESKSILVASLSRKYYEEIDWMYGTRRRQSTGIAVYQASHEGKQHSGDNSHNMKAWMDIYLLSTSDVLVTSSMSTFGYVAAGIAGVKPWIVMIPDPYHPRGANESACERAINLEPCFHFPPWFAYPDPPGTGGPVGRCEDVSWGLKLVGGHKTRR
;
A
#
# COMPACT_ATOMS: atom_id res chain seq x y z
N MET A 1 48.32 -16.62 -49.37
CA MET A 1 48.79 -17.89 -49.99
C MET A 1 48.22 -19.03 -49.15
N GLY A 2 47.80 -20.19 -49.65
CA GLY A 2 47.67 -20.68 -51.03
C GLY A 2 47.07 -22.11 -51.04
N ARG A 3 46.30 -22.44 -52.09
CA ARG A 3 45.58 -23.70 -52.41
C ARG A 3 46.41 -25.00 -52.16
N ARG A 4 45.84 -26.21 -51.96
CA ARG A 4 45.03 -27.03 -52.91
C ARG A 4 44.21 -28.14 -52.18
N LEU A 5 42.98 -28.49 -52.61
CA LEU A 5 42.51 -29.60 -53.50
C LEU A 5 43.04 -31.03 -53.16
N THR A 6 42.36 -32.18 -53.32
CA THR A 6 40.93 -32.68 -53.40
C THR A 6 40.97 -34.26 -53.31
N GLU A 7 39.96 -35.14 -53.41
CA GLU A 7 38.50 -35.10 -53.76
C GLU A 7 37.64 -36.05 -52.83
N PHE A 8 36.66 -36.91 -53.13
CA PHE A 8 36.05 -37.61 -54.31
C PHE A 8 34.50 -37.81 -54.12
N LEU A 9 33.81 -38.53 -55.02
CA LEU A 9 32.35 -38.42 -55.33
C LEU A 9 31.58 -39.78 -55.18
N THR A 10 30.22 -39.93 -55.08
CA THR A 10 29.11 -38.93 -55.11
C THR A 10 27.84 -39.22 -54.23
N PRO A 11 26.86 -40.14 -54.54
CA PRO A 11 25.44 -39.71 -54.45
C PRO A 11 24.36 -40.62 -53.79
N SER A 12 23.21 -39.96 -53.50
CA SER A 12 21.80 -40.42 -53.66
C SER A 12 20.92 -40.67 -52.42
N SER A 13 19.95 -39.77 -52.18
CA SER A 13 18.73 -40.03 -51.36
C SER A 13 17.60 -38.98 -51.49
N SER A 14 17.85 -37.81 -52.09
CA SER A 14 17.04 -36.59 -51.92
C SER A 14 15.69 -36.51 -52.64
N GLY A 15 15.35 -37.47 -53.51
CA GLY A 15 14.15 -37.39 -54.36
C GLY A 15 12.81 -37.53 -53.63
N LYS A 16 12.73 -38.40 -52.60
CA LYS A 16 11.43 -38.77 -51.98
C LYS A 16 10.90 -37.75 -50.96
N PHE A 17 11.78 -37.03 -50.27
CA PHE A 17 11.38 -36.08 -49.22
C PHE A 17 10.64 -34.83 -49.76
N ARG A 18 10.98 -34.36 -50.96
CA ARG A 18 10.34 -33.16 -51.54
C ARG A 18 8.87 -33.38 -51.91
N LEU A 19 8.48 -34.60 -52.28
CA LEU A 19 7.10 -34.89 -52.70
C LEU A 19 6.11 -34.89 -51.52
N ILE A 20 6.55 -35.41 -50.36
CA ILE A 20 5.74 -35.49 -49.13
C ILE A 20 5.46 -34.09 -48.57
N LEU A 21 6.46 -33.19 -48.58
CA LEU A 21 6.33 -31.85 -48.02
C LEU A 21 5.33 -30.98 -48.79
N VAL A 22 5.29 -31.10 -50.13
CA VAL A 22 4.34 -30.37 -50.98
C VAL A 22 2.90 -30.84 -50.77
N ALA A 23 2.67 -32.14 -50.62
CA ALA A 23 1.34 -32.69 -50.34
C ALA A 23 0.78 -32.21 -48.98
N ALA A 24 1.61 -32.14 -47.95
CA ALA A 24 1.22 -31.67 -46.63
C ALA A 24 0.77 -30.18 -46.63
N LEU A 25 1.51 -29.31 -47.34
CA LEU A 25 1.19 -27.88 -47.43
C LEU A 25 -0.10 -27.60 -48.21
N ALA A 26 -0.40 -28.40 -49.23
CA ALA A 26 -1.66 -28.30 -49.98
C ALA A 26 -2.89 -28.64 -49.10
N ALA A 27 -2.80 -29.68 -48.27
CA ALA A 27 -3.88 -30.10 -47.39
C ALA A 27 -4.23 -29.05 -46.32
N VAL A 28 -3.22 -28.42 -45.71
CA VAL A 28 -3.43 -27.35 -44.71
C VAL A 28 -4.10 -26.12 -45.33
N SER A 29 -3.71 -25.76 -46.56
CA SER A 29 -4.30 -24.61 -47.28
C SER A 29 -5.79 -24.84 -47.61
N LEU A 30 -6.18 -26.08 -47.96
CA LEU A 30 -7.57 -26.45 -48.22
C LEU A 30 -8.45 -26.45 -46.96
N LEU A 31 -7.90 -26.83 -45.80
CA LEU A 31 -8.64 -26.80 -44.53
C LEU A 31 -8.87 -25.37 -44.02
N LEU A 32 -7.90 -24.46 -44.20
CA LEU A 32 -8.06 -23.04 -43.83
C LEU A 32 -9.08 -22.30 -44.72
N ALA A 33 -9.22 -22.68 -45.98
CA ALA A 33 -10.21 -22.09 -46.89
C ALA A 33 -11.66 -22.44 -46.53
N ALA A 34 -11.89 -23.59 -45.88
CA ALA A 34 -13.24 -24.07 -45.54
C ALA A 34 -13.85 -23.41 -44.28
N ALA A 35 -13.06 -22.71 -43.46
CA ALA A 35 -13.48 -22.17 -42.16
C ALA A 35 -13.93 -20.68 -42.21
N LEU A 36 -13.96 -20.06 -43.39
CA LEU A 36 -14.19 -18.61 -43.56
C LEU A 36 -15.49 -18.26 -44.31
N LEU A 37 -16.42 -19.20 -44.44
CA LEU A 37 -17.71 -18.99 -45.13
C LEU A 37 -18.87 -19.47 -44.25
N HIS A 38 -19.86 -18.58 -44.08
CA HIS A 38 -21.05 -18.68 -43.21
C HIS A 38 -20.73 -18.55 -41.70
N PRO A 39 -21.46 -17.65 -40.99
CA PRO A 39 -22.81 -18.02 -40.56
C PRO A 39 -23.90 -16.98 -40.82
N GLU A 40 -25.11 -17.44 -41.10
CA GLU A 40 -26.35 -16.75 -40.73
C GLU A 40 -27.18 -17.64 -39.79
N SER A 41 -28.16 -17.01 -39.12
CA SER A 41 -29.03 -17.54 -38.05
C SER A 41 -30.24 -18.35 -38.58
N PRO A 42 -31.30 -18.70 -37.79
CA PRO A 42 -31.52 -18.65 -36.34
C PRO A 42 -32.14 -19.95 -35.74
N PHE A 43 -32.36 -20.01 -34.41
CA PHE A 43 -33.53 -20.71 -33.84
C PHE A 43 -33.96 -20.16 -32.45
N PHE A 44 -35.28 -20.20 -32.20
CA PHE A 44 -36.03 -19.74 -31.01
C PHE A 44 -36.21 -20.90 -29.98
N SER A 45 -36.62 -20.75 -28.70
CA SER A 45 -36.73 -19.60 -27.76
C SER A 45 -37.28 -20.04 -26.37
N LEU A 46 -37.18 -19.14 -25.36
CA LEU A 46 -38.11 -19.01 -24.21
C LEU A 46 -37.98 -20.01 -23.01
N PRO A 47 -38.65 -19.81 -21.84
CA PRO A 47 -37.91 -19.31 -20.65
C PRO A 47 -38.20 -20.02 -19.31
N LEU A 48 -37.52 -19.60 -18.22
CA LEU A 48 -38.10 -19.67 -16.86
C LEU A 48 -37.58 -18.55 -15.93
N ARG A 49 -38.28 -18.32 -14.81
CA ARG A 49 -38.07 -17.19 -13.87
C ARG A 49 -37.33 -17.59 -12.58
N LEU A 50 -36.66 -16.59 -11.99
CA LEU A 50 -36.51 -16.34 -10.54
C LEU A 50 -36.11 -17.49 -9.60
N ALA A 51 -34.88 -17.41 -9.07
CA ALA A 51 -34.59 -17.78 -7.70
C ALA A 51 -33.59 -16.78 -7.09
N LEU A 52 -34.01 -16.01 -6.07
CA LEU A 52 -33.13 -15.14 -5.30
C LEU A 52 -32.39 -15.96 -4.24
N SER A 53 -31.06 -16.05 -4.33
CA SER A 53 -30.22 -16.49 -3.21
C SER A 53 -28.81 -15.92 -3.30
N SER A 54 -28.20 -15.61 -2.16
CA SER A 54 -26.97 -14.82 -2.08
C SER A 54 -25.70 -15.66 -2.24
N ARG A 55 -25.10 -15.63 -3.43
CA ARG A 55 -23.66 -15.89 -3.69
C ARG A 55 -23.30 -15.30 -5.06
N ARG A 56 -22.41 -14.30 -5.10
CA ARG A 56 -21.75 -13.91 -6.37
C ARG A 56 -20.82 -15.06 -6.80
N PRO A 57 -20.67 -15.35 -8.11
CA PRO A 57 -19.68 -16.31 -8.58
C PRO A 57 -18.27 -15.89 -8.13
N ARG A 58 -17.46 -16.86 -7.71
CA ARG A 58 -16.00 -16.63 -7.60
C ARG A 58 -15.44 -16.61 -9.01
N ILE A 59 -15.04 -15.44 -9.48
CA ILE A 59 -14.10 -15.36 -10.60
C ILE A 59 -12.74 -15.77 -10.02
N TYR A 60 -12.24 -16.93 -10.45
CA TYR A 60 -10.86 -17.32 -10.17
C TYR A 60 -9.95 -16.50 -11.09
N ASP A 61 -9.09 -15.69 -10.48
CA ASP A 61 -8.09 -14.89 -11.18
C ASP A 61 -6.72 -15.58 -11.02
N PRO A 62 -6.26 -16.36 -12.01
CA PRO A 62 -4.98 -17.07 -11.92
C PRO A 62 -3.77 -16.13 -11.87
N THR A 63 -3.95 -14.83 -12.15
CA THR A 63 -2.87 -13.83 -12.04
C THR A 63 -2.64 -13.38 -10.59
N CYS A 64 -3.59 -13.65 -9.67
CA CYS A 64 -3.49 -13.23 -8.28
C CYS A 64 -4.35 -14.09 -7.33
N ASP A 65 -3.82 -15.24 -6.89
CA ASP A 65 -4.53 -16.19 -6.01
C ASP A 65 -4.98 -15.55 -4.68
N SER A 66 -4.22 -14.58 -4.16
CA SER A 66 -4.49 -13.91 -2.88
C SER A 66 -5.84 -13.18 -2.83
N ARG A 67 -6.38 -12.76 -3.99
CA ARG A 67 -7.69 -12.08 -4.10
C ARG A 67 -8.88 -12.99 -3.84
N ALA A 68 -8.74 -14.29 -4.09
CA ALA A 68 -9.82 -15.25 -3.88
C ALA A 68 -10.09 -15.53 -2.38
N VAL A 69 -9.19 -15.10 -1.49
CA VAL A 69 -9.20 -15.51 -0.08
C VAL A 69 -9.94 -14.50 0.79
N HIS A 70 -10.98 -14.98 1.48
CA HIS A 70 -11.75 -14.19 2.44
C HIS A 70 -11.35 -14.57 3.87
N ARG A 71 -11.20 -13.57 4.75
CA ARG A 71 -10.84 -13.76 6.16
C ARG A 71 -12.05 -14.29 6.96
N ARG A 72 -11.78 -15.05 8.02
CA ARG A 72 -12.82 -15.60 8.92
C ARG A 72 -13.43 -14.54 9.86
N THR A 73 -12.68 -13.48 10.15
CA THR A 73 -13.09 -12.41 11.07
C THR A 73 -14.11 -11.45 10.42
N PRO A 74 -15.09 -10.93 11.19
CA PRO A 74 -15.97 -9.86 10.72
C PRO A 74 -15.16 -8.62 10.34
N SER A 75 -15.12 -8.32 9.05
CA SER A 75 -14.39 -7.17 8.51
C SER A 75 -15.34 -5.99 8.29
N PRO A 76 -14.92 -4.73 8.56
CA PRO A 76 -15.64 -3.55 8.10
C PRO A 76 -15.98 -3.65 6.60
N GLN A 77 -17.20 -3.25 6.24
CA GLN A 77 -17.71 -3.32 4.88
C GLN A 77 -17.64 -1.95 4.21
N PRO A 78 -17.08 -1.84 2.99
CA PRO A 78 -16.97 -0.56 2.29
C PRO A 78 -18.36 0.00 1.96
N SER A 79 -18.49 1.32 1.97
CA SER A 79 -19.76 1.96 1.62
C SER A 79 -20.13 1.68 0.14
N PRO A 80 -21.43 1.64 -0.21
CA PRO A 80 -21.85 1.54 -1.61
C PRO A 80 -21.30 2.67 -2.49
N TYR A 81 -21.11 3.86 -1.91
CA TYR A 81 -20.53 5.03 -2.60
C TYR A 81 -19.03 4.84 -2.90
N LEU A 82 -18.26 4.33 -1.94
CA LEU A 82 -16.86 3.94 -2.17
C LEU A 82 -16.77 2.82 -3.22
N LEU A 83 -17.63 1.80 -3.15
CA LEU A 83 -17.65 0.74 -4.16
C LEU A 83 -17.93 1.27 -5.57
N ALA A 84 -18.86 2.23 -5.72
CA ALA A 84 -19.11 2.91 -6.98
C ALA A 84 -17.89 3.72 -7.45
N LYS A 85 -17.37 4.63 -6.60
CA LYS A 85 -16.19 5.46 -6.89
C LYS A 85 -14.98 4.62 -7.33
N LEU A 86 -14.79 3.43 -6.76
CA LEU A 86 -13.74 2.50 -7.18
C LEU A 86 -14.00 1.90 -8.57
N ARG A 87 -15.24 1.55 -8.95
CA ARG A 87 -15.56 1.13 -10.33
C ARG A 87 -15.38 2.26 -11.35
N ASP A 88 -15.75 3.48 -10.98
CA ASP A 88 -15.54 4.67 -11.80
C ASP A 88 -14.04 4.93 -11.99
N TYR A 89 -13.25 4.76 -10.93
CA TYR A 89 -11.79 4.84 -10.96
C TYR A 89 -11.14 3.76 -11.83
N GLU A 90 -11.55 2.50 -11.72
CA GLU A 90 -11.09 1.42 -12.61
C GLU A 90 -11.37 1.75 -14.08
N SER A 91 -12.48 2.43 -14.35
CA SER A 91 -12.89 2.85 -15.70
C SER A 91 -12.11 4.06 -16.21
N LEU A 92 -11.78 5.02 -15.34
CA LEU A 92 -10.83 6.10 -15.61
C LEU A 92 -9.44 5.53 -15.91
N HIS A 93 -8.95 4.61 -15.08
CA HIS A 93 -7.61 4.07 -15.19
C HIS A 93 -7.44 3.20 -16.45
N ARG A 94 -8.46 2.45 -16.87
CA ARG A 94 -8.45 1.72 -18.15
C ARG A 94 -8.39 2.65 -19.37
N ARG A 95 -9.00 3.83 -19.28
CA ARG A 95 -9.12 4.80 -20.39
C ARG A 95 -7.91 5.74 -20.51
N CYS A 96 -7.33 6.15 -19.38
CA CYS A 96 -6.22 7.11 -19.31
C CYS A 96 -4.88 6.49 -18.87
N GLY A 97 -4.85 5.22 -18.46
CA GLY A 97 -3.64 4.54 -17.96
C GLY A 97 -2.72 4.01 -19.06
N PRO A 98 -1.55 3.41 -18.69
CA PRO A 98 -0.47 3.11 -19.63
C PRO A 98 -0.78 2.03 -20.68
N LEU A 99 -1.86 1.26 -20.51
CA LEU A 99 -2.31 0.25 -21.47
C LEU A 99 -3.43 0.75 -22.41
N SER A 100 -3.76 2.04 -22.38
CA SER A 100 -4.78 2.62 -23.27
C SER A 100 -4.22 2.85 -24.67
N GLU A 101 -4.93 2.35 -25.69
CA GLU A 101 -4.55 2.51 -27.10
C GLU A 101 -4.66 3.97 -27.58
N SER A 102 -5.47 4.80 -26.91
CA SER A 102 -5.61 6.23 -27.21
C SER A 102 -5.91 7.03 -25.94
N ILE A 103 -4.90 7.75 -25.45
CA ILE A 103 -5.03 8.71 -24.35
C ILE A 103 -5.32 10.08 -24.96
N ASP A 104 -6.48 10.67 -24.65
CA ASP A 104 -6.71 12.09 -24.93
C ASP A 104 -5.95 12.93 -23.86
N PRO A 105 -4.96 13.76 -24.25
CA PRO A 105 -4.17 14.51 -23.27
C PRO A 105 -4.93 15.64 -22.57
N THR A 106 -6.12 16.03 -23.05
CA THR A 106 -6.93 17.10 -22.47
C THR A 106 -7.88 16.60 -21.37
N ASP A 107 -8.29 15.34 -21.47
CA ASP A 107 -9.26 14.68 -20.57
C ASP A 107 -8.57 13.96 -19.39
N CYS A 108 -7.30 13.57 -19.55
CA CYS A 108 -6.57 12.73 -18.60
C CYS A 108 -5.62 13.53 -17.69
N LYS A 109 -5.91 13.58 -16.38
CA LYS A 109 -5.00 14.10 -15.33
C LYS A 109 -4.33 12.96 -14.56
N PHE A 110 -3.11 13.20 -14.09
CA PHE A 110 -2.24 12.18 -13.50
C PHE A 110 -1.66 12.60 -12.15
N VAL A 111 -1.34 11.60 -11.33
CA VAL A 111 -0.51 11.73 -10.12
C VAL A 111 0.49 10.57 -10.06
N VAL A 112 1.77 10.90 -10.01
CA VAL A 112 2.87 9.94 -9.90
C VAL A 112 3.32 9.86 -8.45
N TYR A 113 3.27 8.67 -7.85
CA TYR A 113 3.91 8.40 -6.56
C TYR A 113 5.35 7.95 -6.78
N SER A 114 6.30 8.63 -6.12
CA SER A 114 7.69 8.19 -6.02
C SER A 114 7.98 7.79 -4.56
N PRO A 115 8.25 6.49 -4.29
CA PRO A 115 8.39 5.95 -2.95
C PRO A 115 9.69 6.38 -2.26
N SER A 116 9.64 6.49 -0.93
CA SER A 116 10.82 6.69 -0.08
C SER A 116 10.77 5.80 1.17
N GLN A 117 11.90 5.72 1.89
CA GLN A 117 12.05 4.93 3.13
C GLN A 117 11.77 3.42 2.94
N GLY A 118 11.42 2.73 4.03
CA GLY A 118 11.07 1.30 4.03
C GLY A 118 9.59 1.02 3.73
N LEU A 119 9.29 -0.23 3.39
CA LEU A 119 7.99 -0.70 2.89
C LEU A 119 6.75 -0.16 3.62
N GLY A 120 6.75 -0.13 4.95
CA GLY A 120 5.62 0.36 5.74
C GLY A 120 5.24 1.82 5.43
N ASN A 121 6.22 2.69 5.25
CA ASN A 121 6.02 4.08 4.85
C ASN A 121 5.49 4.16 3.41
N ARG A 122 6.02 3.33 2.51
CA ARG A 122 5.62 3.30 1.10
C ARG A 122 4.16 2.88 0.91
N ILE A 123 3.69 1.86 1.64
CA ILE A 123 2.29 1.42 1.62
C ILE A 123 1.35 2.52 2.14
N LEU A 124 1.72 3.21 3.22
CA LEU A 124 0.96 4.33 3.78
C LEU A 124 0.94 5.55 2.84
N GLY A 125 2.08 5.88 2.24
CA GLY A 125 2.24 7.00 1.31
C GLY A 125 1.44 6.78 0.03
N LEU A 126 1.57 5.60 -0.58
CA LEU A 126 0.83 5.21 -1.77
C LEU A 126 -0.68 5.14 -1.52
N SER A 127 -1.12 4.67 -0.34
CA SER A 127 -2.54 4.72 0.06
C SER A 127 -3.07 6.15 0.15
N SER A 128 -2.25 7.09 0.66
CA SER A 128 -2.61 8.51 0.78
C SER A 128 -2.66 9.19 -0.59
N THR A 129 -1.69 8.89 -1.47
CA THR A 129 -1.70 9.37 -2.86
C THR A 129 -2.90 8.82 -3.63
N PHE A 130 -3.25 7.54 -3.45
CA PHE A 130 -4.44 6.94 -4.09
C PHE A 130 -5.74 7.61 -3.64
N LEU A 131 -5.90 7.92 -2.35
CA LEU A 131 -7.09 8.67 -1.90
C LEU A 131 -7.12 10.08 -2.51
N TYR A 132 -5.99 10.77 -2.57
CA TYR A 132 -5.90 12.06 -3.26
C TYR A 132 -6.21 11.96 -4.76
N ALA A 133 -5.84 10.85 -5.42
CA ALA A 133 -6.18 10.53 -6.80
C ALA A 133 -7.71 10.34 -7.00
N LEU A 134 -8.37 9.63 -6.07
CA LEU A 134 -9.83 9.47 -6.06
C LEU A 134 -10.59 10.80 -5.84
N LEU A 135 -10.03 11.71 -5.03
CA LEU A 135 -10.63 13.02 -4.75
C LEU A 135 -10.47 14.00 -5.92
N THR A 136 -9.34 13.94 -6.63
CA THR A 136 -8.99 14.88 -7.71
C THR A 136 -9.17 14.30 -9.13
N ASN A 137 -9.80 13.13 -9.24
CA ASN A 137 -10.05 12.39 -10.49
C ASN A 137 -8.79 12.18 -11.35
N ARG A 138 -7.70 11.73 -10.72
CA ARG A 138 -6.40 11.50 -11.37
C ARG A 138 -6.07 10.02 -11.51
N VAL A 139 -5.42 9.64 -12.61
CA VAL A 139 -4.75 8.33 -12.76
C VAL A 139 -3.54 8.28 -11.83
N LEU A 140 -3.41 7.21 -11.06
CA LEU A 140 -2.26 6.94 -10.20
C LEU A 140 -1.23 6.12 -10.96
N LEU A 141 -0.01 6.63 -11.09
CA LEU A 141 1.14 5.87 -11.57
C LEU A 141 2.20 5.77 -10.49
N VAL A 142 2.96 4.67 -10.47
CA VAL A 142 3.91 4.38 -9.39
C VAL A 142 5.28 4.00 -9.94
N ASP A 143 6.30 4.75 -9.52
CA ASP A 143 7.70 4.40 -9.74
C ASP A 143 8.15 3.42 -8.65
N PHE A 144 7.84 2.13 -8.80
CA PHE A 144 8.11 1.14 -7.75
C PHE A 144 9.60 0.95 -7.43
N GLY A 145 10.48 1.22 -8.40
CA GLY A 145 11.90 0.89 -8.32
C GLY A 145 12.20 -0.62 -8.25
N PRO A 146 13.48 -1.02 -8.28
CA PRO A 146 13.88 -2.43 -8.29
C PRO A 146 13.70 -3.12 -6.93
N ASP A 147 13.38 -2.40 -5.85
CA ASP A 147 13.15 -2.98 -4.52
C ASP A 147 11.67 -3.16 -4.15
N MET A 148 10.75 -3.04 -5.12
CA MET A 148 9.33 -3.39 -4.93
C MET A 148 8.72 -4.22 -6.08
N GLU A 149 9.56 -4.75 -6.97
CA GLU A 149 9.15 -5.68 -8.02
C GLU A 149 8.51 -6.96 -7.41
N ASP A 150 7.47 -7.50 -8.04
CA ASP A 150 6.75 -8.70 -7.60
C ASP A 150 6.23 -8.72 -6.14
N LEU A 151 6.11 -7.59 -5.43
CA LEU A 151 5.47 -7.58 -4.09
C LEU A 151 3.94 -7.72 -4.14
N PHE A 152 3.31 -7.11 -5.14
CA PHE A 152 1.85 -6.91 -5.21
C PHE A 152 1.28 -7.30 -6.57
N CYS A 153 0.00 -7.68 -6.62
CA CYS A 153 -0.75 -7.83 -7.87
C CYS A 153 -1.32 -6.50 -8.36
N GLU A 154 -1.45 -6.34 -9.69
CA GLU A 154 -2.07 -5.17 -10.35
C GLU A 154 -3.48 -4.84 -9.83
N PRO A 155 -3.71 -3.71 -9.14
CA PRO A 155 -4.98 -3.43 -8.46
C PRO A 155 -6.13 -3.05 -9.38
N PHE A 156 -5.88 -2.70 -10.64
CA PHE A 156 -6.87 -2.11 -11.55
C PHE A 156 -7.16 -3.06 -12.73
N PRO A 157 -8.39 -3.63 -12.87
CA PRO A 157 -8.67 -4.63 -13.88
C PRO A 157 -8.48 -4.13 -15.33
N ASN A 158 -7.62 -4.82 -16.06
CA ASN A 158 -7.19 -4.49 -17.44
C ASN A 158 -6.45 -3.14 -17.53
N SER A 159 -5.58 -2.83 -16.57
CA SER A 159 -4.62 -1.73 -16.62
C SER A 159 -3.37 -2.09 -15.80
N THR A 160 -2.30 -1.30 -15.92
CA THR A 160 -1.16 -1.31 -15.00
C THR A 160 -1.11 -0.02 -14.17
N TRP A 161 -0.70 -0.10 -12.89
CA TRP A 161 -0.35 1.07 -12.06
C TRP A 161 1.14 1.45 -12.12
N TYR A 162 1.98 0.68 -12.82
CA TYR A 162 3.41 1.01 -12.95
C TYR A 162 3.60 2.27 -13.83
N LEU A 163 4.55 3.11 -13.45
CA LEU A 163 4.99 4.24 -14.27
C LEU A 163 5.74 3.70 -15.52
N PRO A 164 5.29 3.99 -16.76
CA PRO A 164 5.93 3.45 -17.95
C PRO A 164 7.27 4.12 -18.23
N GLU A 165 8.21 3.39 -18.84
CA GLU A 165 9.53 3.93 -19.25
C GLU A 165 9.42 5.11 -20.23
N THR A 166 8.32 5.17 -21.00
CA THR A 166 7.99 6.26 -21.92
C THR A 166 7.49 7.53 -21.23
N PHE A 167 7.42 7.57 -19.89
CA PHE A 167 6.94 8.72 -19.14
C PHE A 167 7.77 9.99 -19.46
N PRO A 168 7.18 11.09 -19.98
CA PRO A 168 7.92 12.24 -20.53
C PRO A 168 8.85 12.99 -19.56
N PHE A 169 8.73 12.72 -18.25
CA PHE A 169 9.52 13.38 -17.21
C PHE A 169 10.34 12.41 -16.35
N LEU A 170 10.57 11.17 -16.80
CA LEU A 170 11.28 10.13 -16.04
C LEU A 170 12.73 10.52 -15.67
N PHE A 171 13.47 11.10 -16.62
CA PHE A 171 14.82 11.62 -16.38
C PHE A 171 14.83 12.77 -15.35
N GLN A 172 13.77 13.56 -15.32
CA GLN A 172 13.57 14.64 -14.36
C GLN A 172 13.29 14.05 -12.97
N LEU A 173 12.42 13.05 -12.83
CA LEU A 173 12.21 12.34 -11.55
C LEU A 173 13.53 11.83 -10.96
N GLN A 174 14.36 11.20 -11.78
CA GLN A 174 15.62 10.58 -11.40
C GLN A 174 16.74 11.58 -11.06
N THR A 175 16.57 12.89 -11.28
CA THR A 175 17.63 13.89 -11.09
C THR A 175 17.29 14.96 -10.05
N HIS A 176 18.21 15.21 -9.11
CA HIS A 176 18.04 16.24 -8.06
C HIS A 176 17.77 17.67 -8.59
N ARG A 177 18.12 17.95 -9.86
CA ARG A 177 17.83 19.24 -10.54
C ARG A 177 16.33 19.55 -10.61
N PHE A 178 15.47 18.54 -10.61
CA PHE A 178 14.01 18.68 -10.71
C PHE A 178 13.40 19.50 -9.56
N ARG A 179 13.94 19.37 -8.33
CA ARG A 179 13.47 20.08 -7.13
C ARG A 179 13.55 21.60 -7.22
N ALA A 180 14.47 22.17 -8.00
CA ALA A 180 14.64 23.63 -8.05
C ALA A 180 13.58 24.33 -8.92
N SER A 181 13.25 23.74 -10.08
CA SER A 181 12.37 24.37 -11.06
C SER A 181 10.89 24.07 -10.79
N TYR A 182 10.54 22.81 -10.52
CA TYR A 182 9.17 22.30 -10.55
C TYR A 182 8.54 22.07 -9.17
N SER A 183 9.28 22.31 -8.06
CA SER A 183 8.71 22.23 -6.70
C SER A 183 7.64 23.30 -6.48
N TYR A 184 6.50 22.85 -5.96
CA TYR A 184 5.39 23.68 -5.53
C TYR A 184 5.79 24.71 -4.46
N GLY A 185 6.47 24.29 -3.39
CA GLY A 185 6.93 25.21 -2.35
C GLY A 185 7.91 26.26 -2.87
N ASN A 186 8.84 25.86 -3.76
CA ASN A 186 9.75 26.81 -4.41
C ASN A 186 9.04 27.78 -5.37
N LEU A 187 7.95 27.35 -6.04
CA LEU A 187 7.14 28.21 -6.90
C LEU A 187 6.36 29.26 -6.08
N LEU A 188 5.77 28.88 -4.95
CA LEU A 188 5.11 29.82 -4.04
C LEU A 188 6.12 30.81 -3.46
N LYS A 189 7.25 30.33 -2.96
CA LYS A 189 8.31 31.18 -2.40
C LYS A 189 8.82 32.23 -3.40
N ARG A 190 9.01 31.87 -4.67
CA ARG A 190 9.39 32.83 -5.72
C ARG A 190 8.32 33.92 -5.91
N LYS A 191 7.03 33.55 -5.98
CA LYS A 191 5.93 34.52 -6.11
C LYS A 191 5.86 35.50 -4.95
N GLU A 192 6.03 35.02 -3.71
CA GLU A 192 6.08 35.90 -2.53
C GLU A 192 7.32 36.81 -2.56
N GLU A 193 8.49 36.28 -2.92
CA GLU A 193 9.71 37.07 -3.09
C GLU A 193 9.60 38.13 -4.21
N GLU A 194 8.88 37.85 -5.30
CA GLU A 194 8.64 38.77 -6.42
C GLU A 194 7.66 39.89 -6.03
N GLN A 195 6.58 39.54 -5.32
CA GLN A 195 5.63 40.51 -4.75
C GLN A 195 6.32 41.45 -3.74
N ASN A 196 7.10 40.89 -2.81
CA ASN A 196 7.83 41.66 -1.79
C ASN A 196 8.94 42.57 -2.37
N LYS A 197 9.38 42.33 -3.61
CA LYS A 197 10.34 43.20 -4.32
C LYS A 197 9.65 44.33 -5.12
N GLY A 198 8.32 44.46 -5.02
CA GLY A 198 7.57 45.49 -5.75
C GLY A 198 7.49 45.24 -7.26
N GLY A 199 7.62 43.99 -7.70
CA GLY A 199 7.44 43.62 -9.10
C GLY A 199 6.04 44.00 -9.59
N LYS A 200 5.93 44.53 -10.82
CA LYS A 200 4.62 44.72 -11.45
C LYS A 200 3.94 43.37 -11.61
N ILE A 201 2.79 43.22 -10.98
CA ILE A 201 1.82 42.19 -11.36
C ILE A 201 1.22 42.65 -12.68
N ASP A 202 1.42 41.89 -13.75
CA ASP A 202 0.62 42.03 -14.96
C ASP A 202 -0.83 41.67 -14.60
N GLN A 203 -1.72 42.65 -14.67
CA GLN A 203 -3.11 42.51 -14.16
C GLN A 203 -4.04 41.75 -15.13
N ASP A 204 -3.50 41.18 -16.21
CA ASP A 204 -4.19 40.22 -17.09
C ASP A 204 -4.28 38.85 -16.39
N GLY A 205 -5.24 38.74 -15.47
CA GLY A 205 -5.39 37.68 -14.46
C GLY A 205 -5.72 36.26 -14.94
N ASP A 206 -5.31 35.85 -16.14
CA ASP A 206 -5.53 34.50 -16.69
C ASP A 206 -4.32 33.94 -17.50
N SER A 207 -3.25 34.72 -17.70
CA SER A 207 -2.20 34.39 -18.68
C SER A 207 -0.95 33.68 -18.15
N SER A 208 -0.81 33.48 -16.83
CA SER A 208 0.25 32.60 -16.30
C SER A 208 -0.14 31.12 -16.49
N SER A 209 0.17 30.56 -17.67
CA SER A 209 -0.12 29.16 -18.01
C SER A 209 0.28 28.22 -16.86
N SER A 210 -0.67 27.38 -16.41
CA SER A 210 -0.40 26.44 -15.32
C SER A 210 0.67 25.45 -15.79
N PRO A 211 1.69 25.14 -14.98
CA PRO A 211 2.79 24.30 -15.44
C PRO A 211 2.26 22.91 -15.80
N ALA A 212 2.79 22.31 -16.87
CA ALA A 212 2.39 20.96 -17.29
C ALA A 212 2.71 19.90 -16.20
N LEU A 213 3.66 20.20 -15.31
CA LEU A 213 4.20 19.32 -14.29
C LEU A 213 4.47 20.09 -13.00
N LEU A 214 4.03 19.55 -11.85
CA LEU A 214 4.27 20.12 -10.53
C LEU A 214 4.73 19.04 -9.55
N GLN A 215 5.85 19.25 -8.87
CA GLN A 215 6.35 18.40 -7.82
C GLN A 215 5.85 18.89 -6.45
N ILE A 216 5.21 17.99 -5.71
CA ILE A 216 4.74 18.19 -4.34
C ILE A 216 5.62 17.33 -3.43
N PHE A 217 6.44 17.98 -2.61
CA PHE A 217 7.40 17.35 -1.73
C PHE A 217 6.88 17.40 -0.29
N LEU A 218 6.45 16.25 0.24
CA LEU A 218 5.86 16.14 1.59
C LEU A 218 6.61 15.10 2.44
N GLN A 219 7.87 14.86 2.09
CA GLN A 219 8.79 14.00 2.82
C GLN A 219 9.30 14.68 4.10
N ASP A 220 9.83 13.93 5.06
CA ASP A 220 10.50 14.43 6.27
C ASP A 220 11.26 15.75 6.06
N LYS A 221 10.91 16.78 6.85
CA LYS A 221 11.45 18.15 6.82
C LYS A 221 11.11 18.97 5.56
N TYR A 222 10.02 18.63 4.86
CA TYR A 222 9.34 19.53 3.92
C TYR A 222 9.04 20.91 4.52
N ASN A 223 9.13 21.95 3.70
CA ASN A 223 9.23 23.33 4.18
C ASN A 223 7.85 24.01 4.36
N GLU A 224 7.79 25.20 4.97
CA GLU A 224 6.52 25.88 5.24
C GLU A 224 5.69 26.17 3.98
N TYR A 225 6.31 26.37 2.81
CA TYR A 225 5.61 26.53 1.53
C TYR A 225 5.12 25.19 0.96
N ASP A 226 5.88 24.10 1.14
CA ASP A 226 5.41 22.76 0.75
C ASP A 226 4.15 22.36 1.55
N LYS A 227 4.12 22.70 2.85
CA LYS A 227 2.96 22.47 3.73
C LYS A 227 1.67 23.10 3.22
N LEU A 228 1.74 24.23 2.51
CA LEU A 228 0.56 24.94 1.99
C LEU A 228 -0.28 24.12 1.01
N PHE A 229 0.22 22.98 0.53
CA PHE A 229 -0.58 21.95 -0.17
C PHE A 229 -1.82 21.53 0.64
N PHE A 230 -1.72 21.44 1.97
CA PHE A 230 -2.81 21.04 2.86
C PHE A 230 -3.82 22.16 3.19
N LYS A 231 -3.93 23.19 2.34
CA LYS A 231 -4.96 24.24 2.44
C LYS A 231 -5.88 24.24 1.23
N ASP A 232 -7.17 24.44 1.48
CA ASP A 232 -8.21 24.57 0.44
C ASP A 232 -7.91 25.67 -0.59
N GLU A 233 -7.44 26.84 -0.14
CA GLU A 233 -7.12 28.01 -0.98
C GLU A 233 -6.11 27.71 -2.10
N ASN A 234 -5.27 26.68 -1.93
CA ASN A 234 -4.22 26.31 -2.89
C ASN A 234 -4.61 25.16 -3.82
N GLN A 235 -5.59 24.32 -3.45
CA GLN A 235 -5.95 23.15 -4.25
C GLN A 235 -6.46 23.53 -5.65
N GLY A 236 -7.17 24.65 -5.77
CA GLY A 236 -7.63 25.15 -7.08
C GLY A 236 -6.52 25.46 -8.08
N PHE A 237 -5.28 25.74 -7.64
CA PHE A 237 -4.10 25.82 -8.52
C PHE A 237 -3.56 24.43 -8.87
N VAL A 238 -3.41 23.56 -7.86
CA VAL A 238 -2.89 22.20 -8.02
C VAL A 238 -3.79 21.34 -8.92
N GLU A 239 -5.10 21.54 -8.88
CA GLU A 239 -6.09 20.84 -9.71
C GLU A 239 -5.90 21.12 -11.22
N ARG A 240 -5.44 22.31 -11.60
CA ARG A 240 -5.24 22.70 -13.01
C ARG A 240 -4.02 22.07 -13.67
N VAL A 241 -3.04 21.64 -12.88
CA VAL A 241 -1.83 20.99 -13.39
C VAL A 241 -2.16 19.55 -13.86
N PRO A 242 -1.84 19.15 -15.10
CA PRO A 242 -2.17 17.81 -15.58
C PRO A 242 -1.30 16.72 -14.91
N TRP A 243 0.01 16.94 -14.73
CA TRP A 243 0.91 15.98 -14.07
C TRP A 243 1.36 16.43 -12.68
N LEU A 244 0.97 15.69 -11.64
CA LEU A 244 1.52 15.85 -10.29
C LEU A 244 2.56 14.77 -10.00
N VAL A 245 3.61 15.12 -9.26
CA VAL A 245 4.58 14.17 -8.71
C VAL A 245 4.61 14.33 -7.19
N LEU A 246 4.16 13.32 -6.46
CA LEU A 246 4.16 13.31 -4.99
C LEU A 246 5.35 12.48 -4.48
N ILE A 247 6.19 13.13 -3.67
CA ILE A 247 7.36 12.50 -3.02
C ILE A 247 7.17 12.60 -1.50
N HIS A 248 6.82 11.49 -0.87
CA HIS A 248 6.59 11.42 0.58
C HIS A 248 6.56 9.98 1.13
N ASP A 249 6.75 9.90 2.45
CA ASP A 249 6.77 8.69 3.27
C ASP A 249 5.64 8.65 4.33
N GLY A 250 4.88 9.74 4.49
CA GLY A 250 3.85 9.90 5.52
C GLY A 250 2.41 9.57 5.09
N TYR A 251 1.60 9.10 6.06
CA TYR A 251 0.16 8.86 5.93
C TYR A 251 -0.66 10.17 6.01
N PHE A 252 -0.67 11.01 4.97
CA PHE A 252 -1.24 12.37 5.09
C PHE A 252 -2.78 12.47 5.11
N ILE A 253 -3.51 11.35 5.05
CA ILE A 253 -4.99 11.32 4.99
C ILE A 253 -5.69 12.15 6.08
N PRO A 254 -5.23 12.21 7.35
CA PRO A 254 -5.85 13.06 8.37
C PRO A 254 -5.90 14.55 7.99
N CYS A 255 -4.95 15.05 7.20
CA CYS A 255 -4.98 16.43 6.71
C CYS A 255 -6.03 16.63 5.60
N LEU A 256 -6.28 15.64 4.75
CA LEU A 256 -7.37 15.71 3.75
C LEU A 256 -8.75 15.83 4.41
N PHE A 257 -8.94 15.23 5.58
CA PHE A 257 -10.18 15.34 6.37
C PHE A 257 -10.37 16.70 7.07
N GLN A 258 -9.31 17.51 7.19
CA GLN A 258 -9.41 18.90 7.66
C GLN A 258 -9.73 19.88 6.51
N MET A 259 -9.49 19.49 5.26
CA MET A 259 -9.70 20.33 4.08
C MET A 259 -11.18 20.33 3.68
N GLN A 260 -11.81 21.51 3.73
CA GLN A 260 -13.26 21.66 3.57
C GLN A 260 -13.75 21.28 2.16
N SER A 261 -12.90 21.45 1.15
CA SER A 261 -13.15 21.04 -0.25
C SER A 261 -13.30 19.52 -0.41
N PHE A 262 -12.52 18.72 0.31
CA PHE A 262 -12.55 17.25 0.22
C PHE A 262 -13.49 16.60 1.23
N ARG A 263 -13.74 17.25 2.37
CA ARG A 263 -14.48 16.69 3.51
C ARG A 263 -15.84 16.09 3.15
N SER A 264 -16.66 16.77 2.34
CA SER A 264 -17.99 16.26 1.97
C SER A 264 -17.94 15.00 1.10
N GLU A 265 -16.91 14.83 0.26
CA GLU A 265 -16.73 13.60 -0.52
C GLU A 265 -16.18 12.47 0.37
N LEU A 266 -15.22 12.79 1.25
CA LEU A 266 -14.65 11.86 2.21
C LEU A 266 -15.69 11.27 3.17
N GLU A 267 -16.64 12.09 3.67
CA GLU A 267 -17.73 11.65 4.55
C GLU A 267 -18.75 10.72 3.86
N LYS A 268 -18.87 10.77 2.51
CA LYS A 268 -19.68 9.80 1.73
C LYS A 268 -18.91 8.51 1.44
N LEU A 269 -17.63 8.62 1.07
CA LEU A 269 -16.76 7.48 0.81
C LEU A 269 -16.59 6.63 2.08
N PHE A 270 -16.35 7.29 3.21
CA PHE A 270 -16.06 6.67 4.51
C PHE A 270 -17.03 7.18 5.59
N PRO A 271 -18.28 6.66 5.65
CA PRO A 271 -19.24 7.00 6.71
C PRO A 271 -18.80 6.52 8.12
N ASP A 272 -17.85 5.59 8.15
CA ASP A 272 -17.02 5.23 9.31
C ASP A 272 -15.56 5.61 8.99
N GLN A 273 -15.09 6.66 9.65
CA GLN A 273 -13.76 7.26 9.45
C GLN A 273 -12.66 6.50 10.21
N GLU A 274 -13.00 5.52 11.04
CA GLU A 274 -12.03 4.62 11.67
C GLU A 274 -11.56 3.48 10.74
N THR A 275 -11.97 3.51 9.46
CA THR A 275 -11.79 2.38 8.52
C THR A 275 -11.20 2.76 7.15
N VAL A 276 -10.78 4.01 6.98
CA VAL A 276 -10.29 4.56 5.70
C VAL A 276 -9.10 3.75 5.19
N PHE A 277 -8.05 3.61 6.00
CA PHE A 277 -6.87 2.85 5.62
C PHE A 277 -7.19 1.36 5.45
N HIS A 278 -8.05 0.77 6.29
CA HIS A 278 -8.48 -0.63 6.15
C HIS A 278 -9.09 -0.93 4.78
N HIS A 279 -9.91 -0.02 4.25
CA HIS A 279 -10.52 -0.18 2.93
C HIS A 279 -9.50 0.04 1.80
N LEU A 280 -8.67 1.08 1.87
CA LEU A 280 -7.68 1.39 0.84
C LEU A 280 -6.60 0.30 0.75
N VAL A 281 -6.07 -0.16 1.90
CA VAL A 281 -4.96 -1.12 1.93
C VAL A 281 -5.38 -2.48 1.36
N LYS A 282 -6.60 -2.93 1.64
CA LYS A 282 -7.15 -4.20 1.13
C LYS A 282 -7.59 -4.15 -0.33
N TYR A 283 -7.84 -2.95 -0.87
CA TYR A 283 -8.14 -2.77 -2.29
C TYR A 283 -6.85 -2.76 -3.12
N LEU A 284 -5.82 -2.02 -2.68
CA LEU A 284 -4.56 -1.87 -3.42
C LEU A 284 -3.62 -3.08 -3.26
N PHE A 285 -3.35 -3.53 -2.02
CA PHE A 285 -2.21 -4.41 -1.73
C PHE A 285 -2.63 -5.88 -1.59
N SER A 286 -2.96 -6.49 -2.72
CA SER A 286 -3.02 -7.96 -2.85
C SER A 286 -1.60 -8.52 -2.97
N PRO A 287 -1.12 -9.43 -2.11
CA PRO A 287 0.19 -10.07 -2.29
C PRO A 287 0.28 -10.80 -3.63
N SER A 288 1.41 -10.67 -4.33
CA SER A 288 1.71 -11.45 -5.55
C SER A 288 1.67 -12.96 -5.28
N ASN A 289 1.59 -13.79 -6.33
CA ASN A 289 1.62 -15.24 -6.15
C ASN A 289 2.91 -15.74 -5.46
N GLN A 290 4.06 -15.07 -5.67
CA GLN A 290 5.33 -15.38 -4.99
C GLN A 290 5.30 -15.04 -3.49
N ALA A 291 4.77 -13.88 -3.12
CA ALA A 291 4.55 -13.52 -1.72
C ALA A 291 3.52 -14.46 -1.08
N TRP A 292 2.43 -14.73 -1.80
CA TRP A 292 1.28 -15.49 -1.35
C TRP A 292 1.63 -16.94 -1.02
N GLY A 293 2.36 -17.64 -1.89
CA GLY A 293 2.78 -19.02 -1.64
C GLY A 293 3.69 -19.18 -0.40
N GLN A 294 4.49 -18.16 -0.08
CA GLN A 294 5.30 -18.15 1.14
C GLN A 294 4.46 -17.82 2.38
N ILE A 295 3.53 -16.87 2.27
CA ILE A 295 2.57 -16.52 3.34
C ILE A 295 1.70 -17.72 3.70
N THR A 296 1.10 -18.41 2.71
CA THR A 296 0.24 -19.57 2.96
C THR A 296 1.04 -20.75 3.51
N GLY A 297 2.20 -21.07 2.92
CA GLY A 297 3.05 -22.15 3.40
C GLY A 297 3.50 -21.98 4.85
N PHE A 298 3.88 -20.77 5.26
CA PHE A 298 4.21 -20.48 6.65
C PHE A 298 2.96 -20.52 7.56
N TYR A 299 1.85 -19.93 7.13
CA TYR A 299 0.61 -19.91 7.90
C TYR A 299 0.09 -21.34 8.16
N GLU A 300 0.04 -22.19 7.14
CA GLU A 300 -0.44 -23.58 7.24
C GLU A 300 0.47 -24.46 8.11
N ALA A 301 1.78 -24.26 8.05
CA ALA A 301 2.75 -25.01 8.86
C ALA A 301 2.70 -24.64 10.36
N TYR A 302 2.54 -23.35 10.70
CA TYR A 302 2.81 -22.84 12.05
C TYR A 302 1.66 -22.10 12.75
N LEU A 303 0.70 -21.55 12.00
CA LEU A 303 -0.35 -20.65 12.55
C LEU A 303 -1.78 -21.17 12.37
N ALA A 304 -2.03 -22.02 11.38
CA ALA A 304 -3.37 -22.47 11.01
C ALA A 304 -4.04 -23.36 12.06
N LYS A 305 -3.26 -24.08 12.88
CA LYS A 305 -3.74 -25.08 13.85
C LYS A 305 -4.04 -24.55 15.25
N ALA A 306 -3.51 -23.38 15.61
CA ALA A 306 -3.80 -22.77 16.91
C ALA A 306 -5.24 -22.27 16.98
N GLU A 307 -5.81 -22.18 18.18
CA GLU A 307 -7.10 -21.53 18.39
C GLU A 307 -6.93 -20.01 18.39
N GLU A 308 -5.94 -19.47 19.12
CA GLU A 308 -5.58 -18.04 19.13
C GLU A 308 -4.19 -17.77 18.50
N ARG A 309 -4.09 -16.72 17.69
CA ARG A 309 -2.83 -16.19 17.13
C ARG A 309 -2.49 -14.84 17.76
N ILE A 310 -1.25 -14.70 18.23
CA ILE A 310 -0.77 -13.47 18.85
C ILE A 310 0.45 -12.94 18.08
N GLY A 311 0.29 -11.81 17.39
CA GLY A 311 1.35 -11.17 16.61
C GLY A 311 2.10 -10.12 17.43
N PHE A 312 3.42 -10.21 17.48
CA PHE A 312 4.32 -9.20 18.06
C PHE A 312 5.16 -8.55 16.97
N GLN A 313 4.87 -7.29 16.68
CA GLN A 313 5.63 -6.44 15.78
C GLN A 313 6.58 -5.58 16.60
N ILE A 314 7.88 -5.90 16.56
CA ILE A 314 8.90 -5.32 17.45
C ILE A 314 9.91 -4.50 16.62
N ARG A 315 9.77 -3.18 16.65
CA ARG A 315 10.68 -2.21 16.04
C ARG A 315 11.26 -1.29 17.11
N VAL A 316 12.58 -1.33 17.24
CA VAL A 316 13.35 -0.36 18.01
C VAL A 316 14.05 0.55 17.01
N PHE A 317 13.85 1.86 17.11
CA PHE A 317 14.44 2.83 16.17
C PHE A 317 15.93 3.02 16.44
N GLU A 318 16.32 3.17 17.71
CA GLU A 318 17.69 3.37 18.17
C GLU A 318 18.25 2.16 18.95
N PRO A 319 18.51 1.01 18.32
CA PRO A 319 18.91 -0.23 19.00
C PRO A 319 20.30 -0.18 19.65
N LYS A 320 21.10 0.87 19.40
CA LYS A 320 22.37 1.13 20.10
C LYS A 320 22.17 1.90 21.41
N GLN A 321 21.13 2.73 21.48
CA GLN A 321 20.85 3.63 22.62
C GLN A 321 19.73 3.07 23.52
N THR A 322 18.89 2.17 22.98
CA THR A 322 17.73 1.59 23.66
C THR A 322 18.06 0.19 24.18
N PRO A 323 18.14 -0.05 25.51
CA PRO A 323 18.50 -1.35 26.05
C PRO A 323 17.45 -2.43 25.74
N PHE A 324 17.90 -3.61 25.28
CA PHE A 324 17.06 -4.78 25.04
C PHE A 324 16.15 -5.13 26.23
N THR A 325 16.70 -5.06 27.45
CA THR A 325 15.98 -5.32 28.70
C THR A 325 14.88 -4.31 28.99
N ALA A 326 15.04 -3.04 28.58
CA ALA A 326 14.01 -2.02 28.71
C ALA A 326 12.84 -2.28 27.75
N VAL A 327 13.14 -2.69 26.51
CA VAL A 327 12.11 -3.07 25.52
C VAL A 327 11.36 -4.33 25.97
N MET A 328 12.07 -5.37 26.41
CA MET A 328 11.43 -6.57 26.97
C MET A 328 10.62 -6.28 28.24
N LYS A 329 11.05 -5.35 29.09
CA LYS A 329 10.24 -4.89 30.24
C LYS A 329 8.90 -4.29 29.80
N GLN A 330 8.87 -3.49 28.73
CA GLN A 330 7.61 -2.92 28.21
C GLN A 330 6.70 -4.01 27.63
N ILE A 331 7.25 -4.92 26.80
CA ILE A 331 6.50 -6.04 26.20
C ILE A 331 5.90 -6.95 27.29
N THR A 332 6.69 -7.32 28.30
CA THR A 332 6.24 -8.20 29.41
C THR A 332 5.25 -7.50 30.33
N SER A 333 5.48 -6.22 30.68
CA SER A 333 4.53 -5.44 31.49
C SER A 333 3.19 -5.26 30.76
N CYS A 334 3.20 -5.01 29.44
CA CYS A 334 2.01 -4.94 28.62
C CYS A 334 1.21 -6.25 28.61
N THR A 335 1.87 -7.34 28.23
CA THR A 335 1.25 -8.66 28.06
C THR A 335 0.70 -9.22 29.38
N GLN A 336 1.36 -8.97 30.50
CA GLN A 336 0.89 -9.33 31.84
C GLN A 336 -0.29 -8.46 32.29
N LYS A 337 -0.15 -7.12 32.25
CA LYS A 337 -1.19 -6.17 32.69
C LYS A 337 -2.52 -6.38 31.95
N HIS A 338 -2.45 -6.63 30.65
CA HIS A 338 -3.62 -6.80 29.79
C HIS A 338 -3.96 -8.27 29.49
N ARG A 339 -3.29 -9.23 30.16
CA ARG A 339 -3.54 -10.69 30.06
C ARG A 339 -3.51 -11.23 28.64
N LEU A 340 -2.63 -10.67 27.79
CA LEU A 340 -2.54 -11.00 26.36
C LEU A 340 -1.96 -12.39 26.10
N ILE A 341 -1.18 -12.93 27.05
CA ILE A 341 -0.72 -14.31 27.02
C ILE A 341 -1.07 -14.94 28.38
N LEU A 342 -2.11 -15.77 28.41
CA LEU A 342 -2.49 -16.54 29.58
C LEU A 342 -1.90 -17.95 29.51
N PRO A 343 -0.88 -18.30 30.33
CA PRO A 343 -0.22 -19.61 30.30
C PRO A 343 -1.01 -20.71 31.06
N GLN A 344 -2.31 -20.49 31.31
CA GLN A 344 -3.23 -21.43 31.96
C GLN A 344 -4.58 -21.47 31.21
N SER A 345 -4.56 -21.23 29.90
CA SER A 345 -5.68 -21.56 29.02
C SER A 345 -5.50 -22.99 28.51
N ASP A 346 -6.59 -23.73 28.37
CA ASP A 346 -6.59 -25.00 27.64
C ASP A 346 -6.47 -24.79 26.11
N GLU A 347 -6.73 -23.56 25.64
CA GLU A 347 -6.61 -23.16 24.24
C GLU A 347 -5.16 -23.17 23.75
N SER A 348 -4.94 -23.74 22.57
CA SER A 348 -3.67 -23.72 21.85
C SER A 348 -3.37 -22.34 21.24
N LYS A 349 -2.12 -21.86 21.36
CA LYS A 349 -1.74 -20.49 20.96
C LYS A 349 -0.45 -20.45 20.14
N SER A 350 -0.51 -19.83 18.95
CA SER A 350 0.67 -19.56 18.13
C SER A 350 1.07 -18.09 18.24
N ILE A 351 2.26 -17.83 18.77
CA ILE A 351 2.84 -16.49 18.87
C ILE A 351 3.77 -16.27 17.67
N LEU A 352 3.50 -15.24 16.88
CA LEU A 352 4.37 -14.80 15.78
C LEU A 352 5.16 -13.56 16.20
N VAL A 353 6.49 -13.60 16.07
CA VAL A 353 7.37 -12.48 16.36
C VAL A 353 8.01 -11.97 15.06
N ALA A 354 7.69 -10.73 14.68
CA ALA A 354 8.28 -10.03 13.53
C ALA A 354 9.20 -8.92 14.04
N SER A 355 10.50 -9.06 13.78
CA SER A 355 11.56 -8.18 14.28
C SER A 355 12.84 -8.33 13.48
N LEU A 356 13.54 -7.23 13.22
CA LEU A 356 14.90 -7.27 12.69
C LEU A 356 15.85 -8.05 13.61
N SER A 357 15.68 -7.94 14.93
CA SER A 357 16.51 -8.63 15.91
C SER A 357 15.86 -9.91 16.43
N ARG A 358 16.50 -11.05 16.12
CA ARG A 358 16.15 -12.41 16.58
C ARG A 358 16.07 -12.55 18.11
N LYS A 359 16.80 -11.71 18.86
CA LYS A 359 16.83 -11.75 20.34
C LYS A 359 15.44 -11.64 20.99
N TYR A 360 14.52 -10.91 20.37
CA TYR A 360 13.15 -10.77 20.88
C TYR A 360 12.33 -12.04 20.71
N TYR A 361 12.51 -12.77 19.60
CA TYR A 361 11.92 -14.10 19.42
C TYR A 361 12.51 -15.10 20.42
N GLU A 362 13.83 -15.09 20.61
CA GLU A 362 14.52 -16.02 21.51
C GLU A 362 14.08 -15.86 22.98
N GLU A 363 13.92 -14.62 23.46
CA GLU A 363 13.40 -14.36 24.81
C GLU A 363 11.90 -14.70 24.93
N ILE A 364 11.08 -14.44 23.91
CA ILE A 364 9.64 -14.74 23.94
C ILE A 364 9.39 -16.27 23.88
N ASP A 365 10.12 -17.03 23.05
CA ASP A 365 10.07 -18.50 23.09
C ASP A 365 10.57 -19.02 24.44
N TRP A 366 11.68 -18.48 24.97
CA TRP A 366 12.14 -18.88 26.29
C TRP A 366 11.09 -18.63 27.37
N MET A 367 10.43 -17.47 27.40
CA MET A 367 9.44 -17.12 28.43
C MET A 367 8.13 -17.94 28.36
N TYR A 368 7.65 -18.26 27.16
CA TYR A 368 6.29 -18.77 26.94
C TYR A 368 6.23 -20.16 26.26
N GLY A 369 7.13 -20.43 25.32
CA GLY A 369 7.28 -21.74 24.67
C GLY A 369 8.17 -22.66 25.50
N THR A 370 9.47 -22.62 25.26
CA THR A 370 10.45 -23.59 25.80
C THR A 370 10.45 -23.77 27.32
N ARG A 371 10.33 -22.71 28.14
CA ARG A 371 10.30 -22.85 29.62
C ARG A 371 8.98 -23.42 30.17
N ARG A 372 7.91 -23.49 29.36
CA ARG A 372 6.56 -23.90 29.78
C ARG A 372 5.94 -25.00 28.91
N ARG A 373 6.72 -25.56 27.97
CA ARG A 373 6.31 -26.38 26.82
C ARG A 373 5.47 -27.62 27.13
N GLN A 374 5.43 -28.07 28.39
CA GLN A 374 4.72 -29.26 28.84
C GLN A 374 3.32 -29.00 29.44
N SER A 375 2.88 -27.74 29.62
CA SER A 375 1.62 -27.46 30.33
C SER A 375 0.80 -26.26 29.82
N THR A 376 1.05 -25.74 28.61
CA THR A 376 0.45 -24.45 28.18
C THR A 376 -0.07 -24.37 26.74
N GLY A 377 0.21 -25.34 25.87
CA GLY A 377 -0.25 -25.29 24.47
C GLY A 377 0.32 -24.13 23.62
N ILE A 378 1.34 -23.41 24.10
CA ILE A 378 1.93 -22.25 23.40
C ILE A 378 3.13 -22.67 22.55
N ALA A 379 3.15 -22.23 21.29
CA ALA A 379 4.32 -22.26 20.43
C ALA A 379 4.68 -20.84 19.93
N VAL A 380 5.98 -20.58 19.74
CA VAL A 380 6.49 -19.27 19.30
C VAL A 380 7.27 -19.43 18.01
N TYR A 381 7.10 -18.50 17.07
CA TYR A 381 7.65 -18.55 15.73
C TYR A 381 8.16 -17.17 15.27
N GLN A 382 9.15 -17.17 14.38
CA GLN A 382 9.63 -15.98 13.65
C GLN A 382 9.90 -16.39 12.19
N ALA A 383 9.35 -15.66 11.22
CA ALA A 383 9.50 -16.00 9.80
C ALA A 383 10.77 -15.36 9.18
N SER A 384 11.12 -14.12 9.55
CA SER A 384 12.36 -13.44 9.11
C SER A 384 13.13 -12.80 10.27
N HIS A 385 14.46 -12.66 10.13
CA HIS A 385 15.32 -11.96 11.09
C HIS A 385 16.56 -11.29 10.44
N GLU A 386 16.34 -10.31 9.57
CA GLU A 386 17.37 -9.69 8.72
C GLU A 386 18.47 -8.90 9.48
N GLY A 387 18.35 -8.71 10.79
CA GLY A 387 19.34 -8.03 11.65
C GLY A 387 19.34 -6.50 11.53
N LYS A 388 19.25 -5.99 10.30
CA LYS A 388 19.17 -4.56 9.94
C LYS A 388 18.20 -4.38 8.76
N GLN A 389 17.78 -3.15 8.52
CA GLN A 389 16.99 -2.80 7.33
C GLN A 389 17.90 -2.72 6.09
N HIS A 390 17.49 -3.29 4.96
CA HIS A 390 18.16 -3.15 3.67
C HIS A 390 17.27 -2.32 2.72
N SER A 391 17.56 -1.03 2.58
CA SER A 391 16.92 -0.19 1.55
C SER A 391 17.51 -0.53 0.18
N GLY A 392 16.70 -0.67 -0.87
CA GLY A 392 17.18 -1.07 -2.20
C GLY A 392 17.30 -2.58 -2.42
N ASP A 393 16.76 -3.41 -1.52
CA ASP A 393 16.81 -4.88 -1.58
C ASP A 393 15.38 -5.45 -1.68
N ASN A 394 15.04 -6.04 -2.84
CA ASN A 394 13.70 -6.60 -3.05
C ASN A 394 13.46 -7.88 -2.21
N SER A 395 14.51 -8.66 -1.94
CA SER A 395 14.40 -9.86 -1.07
C SER A 395 14.08 -9.45 0.36
N HIS A 396 14.66 -8.36 0.82
CA HIS A 396 14.32 -7.74 2.10
C HIS A 396 12.88 -7.24 2.15
N ASN A 397 12.40 -6.51 1.14
CA ASN A 397 11.03 -6.01 1.11
C ASN A 397 9.99 -7.14 0.91
N MET A 398 10.32 -8.21 0.19
CA MET A 398 9.50 -9.43 0.09
C MET A 398 9.28 -10.08 1.47
N LYS A 399 10.36 -10.30 2.23
CA LYS A 399 10.26 -10.81 3.62
C LYS A 399 9.49 -9.86 4.52
N ALA A 400 9.72 -8.55 4.41
CA ALA A 400 9.00 -7.54 5.18
C ALA A 400 7.49 -7.55 4.86
N TRP A 401 7.11 -7.77 3.60
CA TRP A 401 5.72 -7.90 3.18
C TRP A 401 5.07 -9.18 3.71
N MET A 402 5.78 -10.30 3.64
CA MET A 402 5.35 -11.57 4.25
C MET A 402 5.11 -11.40 5.77
N ASP A 403 6.05 -10.80 6.51
CA ASP A 403 5.91 -10.55 7.95
C ASP A 403 4.72 -9.63 8.27
N ILE A 404 4.52 -8.53 7.51
CA ILE A 404 3.35 -7.64 7.63
C ILE A 404 2.05 -8.45 7.44
N TYR A 405 1.98 -9.27 6.39
CA TYR A 405 0.75 -9.99 6.07
C TYR A 405 0.49 -11.12 7.08
N LEU A 406 1.51 -11.86 7.50
CA LEU A 406 1.42 -12.91 8.53
C LEU A 406 0.98 -12.32 9.87
N LEU A 407 1.58 -11.21 10.34
CA LEU A 407 1.11 -10.46 11.51
C LEU A 407 -0.37 -10.11 11.40
N SER A 408 -0.82 -9.67 10.21
CA SER A 408 -2.21 -9.30 10.00
C SER A 408 -3.19 -10.47 10.08
N THR A 409 -2.72 -11.73 10.13
CA THR A 409 -3.56 -12.92 10.39
C THR A 409 -3.77 -13.21 11.88
N SER A 410 -3.21 -12.39 12.77
CA SER A 410 -3.30 -12.58 14.22
C SER A 410 -4.65 -12.13 14.77
N ASP A 411 -5.18 -12.89 15.73
CA ASP A 411 -6.41 -12.57 16.46
C ASP A 411 -6.16 -11.45 17.50
N VAL A 412 -4.96 -11.46 18.11
CA VAL A 412 -4.42 -10.36 18.94
C VAL A 412 -3.16 -9.80 18.27
N LEU A 413 -3.08 -8.49 18.09
CA LEU A 413 -1.91 -7.82 17.53
C LEU A 413 -1.30 -6.83 18.52
N VAL A 414 0.01 -6.96 18.73
CA VAL A 414 0.85 -6.12 19.59
C VAL A 414 1.89 -5.44 18.69
N THR A 415 1.91 -4.11 18.67
CA THR A 415 2.77 -3.31 17.76
C THR A 415 3.73 -2.41 18.53
N SER A 416 4.76 -1.91 17.86
CA SER A 416 5.68 -0.93 18.44
C SER A 416 5.23 0.50 18.14
N SER A 417 5.33 1.38 19.12
CA SER A 417 5.13 2.83 18.95
C SER A 417 5.96 3.40 17.80
N MET A 418 5.38 4.36 17.06
CA MET A 418 5.89 4.95 15.82
C MET A 418 6.03 3.99 14.62
N SER A 419 5.70 2.70 14.74
CA SER A 419 6.03 1.73 13.70
C SER A 419 4.96 1.61 12.62
N THR A 420 5.21 2.25 11.48
CA THR A 420 4.38 2.17 10.26
C THR A 420 4.15 0.73 9.78
N PHE A 421 5.14 -0.15 9.95
CA PHE A 421 5.02 -1.60 9.73
C PHE A 421 3.88 -2.23 10.57
N GLY A 422 3.76 -1.80 11.83
CA GLY A 422 2.66 -2.18 12.73
C GLY A 422 1.32 -1.59 12.30
N TYR A 423 1.29 -0.33 11.87
CA TYR A 423 0.07 0.30 11.34
C TYR A 423 -0.46 -0.44 10.10
N VAL A 424 0.43 -0.83 9.16
CA VAL A 424 0.02 -1.60 7.97
C VAL A 424 -0.56 -2.96 8.37
N ALA A 425 0.10 -3.70 9.27
CA ALA A 425 -0.40 -4.98 9.76
C ALA A 425 -1.78 -4.84 10.46
N ALA A 426 -1.98 -3.81 11.28
CA ALA A 426 -3.24 -3.53 11.96
C ALA A 426 -4.37 -3.15 10.98
N GLY A 427 -4.07 -2.28 10.01
CA GLY A 427 -5.03 -1.87 8.98
C GLY A 427 -5.50 -3.04 8.12
N ILE A 428 -4.58 -3.90 7.66
CA ILE A 428 -4.94 -5.12 6.92
C ILE A 428 -5.74 -6.10 7.79
N ALA A 429 -5.36 -6.25 9.07
CA ALA A 429 -6.06 -7.11 10.04
C ALA A 429 -7.51 -6.67 10.29
N GLY A 430 -7.77 -5.36 10.34
CA GLY A 430 -9.05 -4.82 10.79
C GLY A 430 -9.17 -4.76 12.32
N VAL A 431 -8.05 -4.85 13.06
CA VAL A 431 -8.05 -4.92 14.53
C VAL A 431 -7.35 -3.70 15.14
N LYS A 432 -7.86 -3.25 16.30
CA LYS A 432 -7.22 -2.20 17.11
C LYS A 432 -6.05 -2.84 17.87
N PRO A 433 -4.76 -2.51 17.62
CA PRO A 433 -3.63 -3.19 18.27
C PRO A 433 -3.43 -2.75 19.73
N TRP A 434 -2.57 -3.46 20.46
CA TRP A 434 -1.90 -2.97 21.66
C TRP A 434 -0.55 -2.37 21.27
N ILE A 435 -0.40 -1.06 21.41
CA ILE A 435 0.84 -0.36 21.05
C ILE A 435 1.77 -0.37 22.25
N VAL A 436 2.82 -1.20 22.19
CA VAL A 436 3.93 -1.20 23.17
C VAL A 436 4.71 0.08 23.03
N MET A 437 4.82 0.79 24.15
CA MET A 437 5.43 2.10 24.24
C MET A 437 6.95 1.96 24.39
N ILE A 438 7.62 1.73 23.26
CA ILE A 438 9.07 1.56 23.15
C ILE A 438 9.77 2.80 23.73
N PRO A 439 10.88 2.67 24.49
CA PRO A 439 11.64 3.83 24.94
C PRO A 439 12.33 4.51 23.76
N ASP A 440 12.17 5.83 23.64
CA ASP A 440 12.89 6.69 22.69
C ASP A 440 13.88 7.57 23.48
N PRO A 441 15.20 7.55 23.17
CA PRO A 441 16.18 8.44 23.82
C PRO A 441 15.97 9.92 23.50
N TYR A 442 15.30 10.27 22.39
CA TYR A 442 15.08 11.65 21.97
C TYR A 442 13.78 12.25 22.53
N HIS A 443 12.78 11.41 22.79
CA HIS A 443 11.50 11.81 23.40
C HIS A 443 11.25 10.98 24.68
N PRO A 444 12.04 11.21 25.75
CA PRO A 444 11.94 10.45 26.99
C PRO A 444 10.58 10.70 27.66
N ARG A 445 9.84 9.61 27.85
CA ARG A 445 8.51 9.61 28.48
C ARG A 445 8.58 9.53 30.01
N GLY A 446 7.56 10.05 30.68
CA GLY A 446 7.48 10.17 32.13
C GLY A 446 7.44 8.82 32.86
N ALA A 447 8.00 8.79 34.08
CA ALA A 447 8.15 7.56 34.87
C ALA A 447 6.83 6.85 35.25
N ASN A 448 5.69 7.55 35.16
CA ASN A 448 4.35 7.03 35.47
C ASN A 448 3.57 6.58 34.22
N GLU A 449 4.15 6.69 33.01
CA GLU A 449 3.47 6.36 31.77
C GLU A 449 3.33 4.84 31.54
N SER A 450 2.40 4.47 30.66
CA SER A 450 2.03 3.09 30.43
C SER A 450 3.09 2.30 29.64
N ALA A 451 3.16 0.98 29.88
CA ALA A 451 4.00 0.07 29.10
C ALA A 451 3.44 -0.19 27.69
N CYS A 452 2.11 -0.12 27.56
CA CYS A 452 1.39 -0.14 26.30
C CYS A 452 -0.03 0.42 26.47
N GLU A 453 -0.62 0.85 25.35
CA GLU A 453 -1.99 1.34 25.28
C GLU A 453 -2.77 0.60 24.20
N ARG A 454 -4.10 0.56 24.34
CA ARG A 454 -4.94 0.08 23.25
C ARG A 454 -5.11 1.22 22.27
N ALA A 455 -4.85 0.99 20.99
CA ALA A 455 -5.13 1.98 19.97
C ALA A 455 -6.62 2.37 19.99
N ILE A 456 -6.90 3.67 19.86
CA ILE A 456 -8.23 4.26 19.70
C ILE A 456 -8.96 3.54 18.57
N ASN A 457 -8.25 3.27 17.46
CA ASN A 457 -8.73 2.55 16.29
C ASN A 457 -7.59 1.91 15.48
N LEU A 458 -7.91 1.38 14.30
CA LEU A 458 -6.96 0.76 13.38
C LEU A 458 -6.23 1.75 12.45
N GLU A 459 -6.54 3.05 12.54
CA GLU A 459 -6.03 4.05 11.59
C GLU A 459 -4.55 4.39 11.87
N PRO A 460 -3.71 4.51 10.84
CA PRO A 460 -2.31 4.89 10.98
C PRO A 460 -2.13 6.31 11.52
N CYS A 461 -1.00 6.55 12.16
CA CYS A 461 -0.59 7.90 12.54
C CYS A 461 0.13 8.62 11.39
N PHE A 462 -0.24 9.87 11.12
CA PHE A 462 0.58 10.83 10.38
C PHE A 462 1.59 11.47 11.34
N HIS A 463 2.88 11.15 11.17
CA HIS A 463 3.94 11.60 12.09
C HIS A 463 4.34 13.06 11.96
N PHE A 464 4.14 13.69 10.79
CA PHE A 464 4.63 15.06 10.53
C PHE A 464 3.58 15.97 9.87
N PRO A 465 2.43 16.21 10.53
CA PRO A 465 1.41 17.13 10.04
C PRO A 465 1.91 18.60 10.04
N PRO A 466 1.36 19.46 9.16
CA PRO A 466 1.56 20.90 9.26
C PRO A 466 0.87 21.44 10.52
N TRP A 467 1.41 22.51 11.11
CA TRP A 467 0.93 23.04 12.39
C TRP A 467 -0.53 23.53 12.33
N PHE A 468 -1.01 23.96 11.17
CA PHE A 468 -2.39 24.43 10.96
C PHE A 468 -3.40 23.29 10.67
N ALA A 469 -2.97 22.02 10.64
CA ALA A 469 -3.89 20.88 10.52
C ALA A 469 -4.31 20.29 11.89
N TYR A 470 -3.78 20.80 13.00
CA TYR A 470 -4.28 20.44 14.33
C TYR A 470 -5.71 21.00 14.54
N PRO A 471 -6.63 20.24 15.14
CA PRO A 471 -8.00 20.70 15.34
C PRO A 471 -8.11 21.74 16.46
N ASP A 472 -8.65 22.91 16.13
CA ASP A 472 -9.02 23.95 17.09
C ASP A 472 -10.40 23.70 17.73
N PRO A 473 -10.53 24.00 19.03
CA PRO A 473 -9.72 23.41 20.11
C PRO A 473 -9.99 21.89 20.26
N PRO A 474 -9.15 21.15 21.03
CA PRO A 474 -9.39 19.74 21.30
C PRO A 474 -10.76 19.51 21.97
N GLY A 475 -11.62 18.73 21.32
CA GLY A 475 -12.97 18.40 21.80
C GLY A 475 -14.11 18.75 20.84
N THR A 476 -13.85 19.42 19.72
CA THR A 476 -14.86 19.84 18.72
C THR A 476 -15.53 18.71 17.92
N GLY A 477 -15.32 17.44 18.29
CA GLY A 477 -16.01 16.28 17.69
C GLY A 477 -15.65 15.99 16.22
N GLY A 478 -14.60 16.62 15.70
CA GLY A 478 -14.12 16.43 14.33
C GLY A 478 -13.53 15.04 14.04
N PRO A 479 -13.26 14.72 12.75
CA PRO A 479 -12.80 13.40 12.32
C PRO A 479 -11.36 13.05 12.76
N VAL A 480 -10.59 14.03 13.21
CA VAL A 480 -9.13 14.00 13.36
C VAL A 480 -8.74 14.29 14.81
N GLY A 481 -7.79 13.52 15.34
CA GLY A 481 -7.27 13.65 16.70
C GLY A 481 -5.78 13.31 16.80
N ARG A 482 -5.23 13.44 18.00
CA ARG A 482 -3.83 13.09 18.30
C ARG A 482 -3.63 11.57 18.24
N CYS A 483 -2.43 11.15 17.84
CA CYS A 483 -2.04 9.74 17.94
C CYS A 483 -1.70 9.36 19.39
N GLU A 484 -1.91 8.07 19.70
CA GLU A 484 -1.62 7.46 20.99
C GLU A 484 -0.11 7.34 21.24
N ASP A 485 0.64 7.08 20.17
CA ASP A 485 2.06 6.69 20.20
C ASP A 485 3.01 7.76 19.65
N VAL A 486 2.47 8.86 19.13
CA VAL A 486 3.19 10.05 18.65
C VAL A 486 2.41 11.30 19.03
N SER A 487 2.83 12.00 20.08
CA SER A 487 2.08 13.12 20.66
C SER A 487 1.95 14.35 19.73
N TRP A 488 2.89 14.52 18.80
CA TRP A 488 2.81 15.52 17.73
C TRP A 488 2.14 14.99 16.44
N GLY A 489 1.73 13.72 16.41
CA GLY A 489 1.07 13.11 15.27
C GLY A 489 -0.43 13.39 15.20
N LEU A 490 -1.00 13.18 14.02
CA LEU A 490 -2.46 13.21 13.78
C LEU A 490 -2.93 11.89 13.17
N LYS A 491 -4.11 11.42 13.58
CA LYS A 491 -4.81 10.29 12.97
C LYS A 491 -6.30 10.58 12.86
N LEU A 492 -7.01 9.79 12.06
CA LEU A 492 -8.47 9.76 12.13
C LEU A 492 -8.89 9.10 13.45
N VAL A 493 -9.89 9.67 14.11
CA VAL A 493 -10.45 9.17 15.39
C VAL A 493 -11.97 8.95 15.35
N GLY A 494 -12.61 9.30 14.22
CA GLY A 494 -14.05 9.22 14.05
C GLY A 494 -14.77 10.45 14.60
N GLY A 495 -15.56 11.11 13.75
CA GLY A 495 -16.45 12.18 14.21
C GLY A 495 -17.51 11.63 15.16
N HIS A 496 -17.67 12.26 16.33
CA HIS A 496 -18.58 11.80 17.39
C HIS A 496 -20.05 11.94 16.95
N LYS A 497 -20.58 10.91 16.27
CA LYS A 497 -22.02 10.69 16.14
C LYS A 497 -22.58 10.44 17.53
N THR A 498 -23.07 11.50 18.16
CA THR A 498 -23.90 11.40 19.37
C THR A 498 -25.08 10.48 19.04
N ARG A 499 -25.13 9.33 19.72
CA ARG A 499 -26.28 8.43 19.65
C ARG A 499 -27.49 9.20 20.22
N ARG A 500 -28.40 9.58 19.33
CA ARG A 500 -29.78 9.94 19.67
C ARG A 500 -30.61 8.66 19.76
#